data_AF-A0A7V9ABA1-F1
#
_entry.id   AF-A0A7V9ABA1-F1
#
_cell.length_a   1.000
_cell.length_b   1.000
_cell.length_c   1.000
_cell.angle_alpha   90.00
_cell.angle_beta   90.00
_cell.angle_gamma   90.00
#
_symmetry.space_group_name_H-M   'P 1'
#
loop_
_entity.id
_entity.type
_entity.pdbx_description
1 polymer ?
#
loop_
_entity_poly.entity_id
_entity_poly.type
_entity_poly.pdbx_seq_one_letter_code
_entity_poly.pdbx_strand_id
1 'polypeptide(L)'
;MSGKLPVVIALLCGGCTALSHGPPTVTVARTSLPASTEISGPLNGSNVSPPNPAIAAGHPRIASVSANSTISSEEGDSTDPLTQAAACLKRGEELQAAAYLEQYLREQPHAHLFRIQLAEIYHRGQQATRAQLHYEYFLGYLPSPAKDPLNQYAVLAHTRLREYALLRHDSFREAYHRAAGLLLLARSAQQLHPSLADELLGQARQALEQARALRPYHPLLLARRLEMHELCHQNSTAFWERLAIEHSPLPSVITPALSLE
;
A
#
# COMPACT_ATOMS: atom_id res chain seq x y z
N MET A 1 -4.85 -11.20 -23.70
CA MET A 1 -5.35 -11.10 -22.31
C MET A 1 -5.07 -9.67 -21.82
N SER A 2 -6.02 -8.75 -22.02
CA SER A 2 -5.87 -7.33 -21.68
C SER A 2 -6.35 -7.13 -20.24
N GLY A 3 -5.41 -7.08 -19.30
CA GLY A 3 -5.66 -7.07 -17.87
C GLY A 3 -6.14 -5.71 -17.36
N LYS A 4 -7.21 -5.73 -16.55
CA LYS A 4 -7.84 -4.59 -15.90
C LYS A 4 -6.88 -3.94 -14.88
N LEU A 5 -6.06 -2.99 -15.31
CA LEU A 5 -5.20 -2.16 -14.46
C LEU A 5 -5.71 -0.74 -14.08
N PRO A 6 -6.94 -0.25 -14.40
CA PRO A 6 -7.23 1.18 -14.21
C PRO A 6 -7.68 1.61 -12.80
N VAL A 7 -7.99 0.69 -11.87
CA VAL A 7 -8.65 1.10 -10.60
C VAL A 7 -7.67 1.51 -9.49
N VAL A 8 -6.44 0.98 -9.47
CA VAL A 8 -5.49 1.26 -8.38
C VAL A 8 -4.77 2.60 -8.56
N ILE A 9 -4.63 3.10 -9.79
CA ILE A 9 -3.87 4.33 -10.10
C ILE A 9 -4.63 5.61 -9.65
N ALA A 10 -5.97 5.60 -9.64
CA ALA A 10 -6.76 6.78 -9.32
C ALA A 10 -6.69 7.23 -7.84
N LEU A 11 -6.28 6.34 -6.91
CA LEU A 11 -6.24 6.65 -5.48
C LEU A 11 -4.94 7.34 -5.02
N LEU A 12 -3.87 7.33 -5.82
CA LEU A 12 -2.55 7.83 -5.39
C LEU A 12 -2.24 9.26 -5.87
N CYS A 13 -2.91 9.75 -6.91
CA CYS A 13 -2.63 11.08 -7.48
C CYS A 13 -3.55 12.21 -6.98
N GLY A 14 -4.58 11.92 -6.18
CA GLY A 14 -5.66 12.86 -5.83
C GLY A 14 -5.37 13.94 -4.77
N GLY A 15 -4.12 14.22 -4.40
CA GLY A 15 -3.79 14.99 -3.19
C GLY A 15 -2.99 16.28 -3.36
N CYS A 16 -2.89 16.86 -4.56
CA CYS A 16 -2.12 18.08 -4.79
C CYS A 16 -2.93 19.14 -5.56
N THR A 17 -3.98 19.68 -4.94
CA THR A 17 -4.35 21.07 -5.18
C THR A 17 -3.64 21.92 -4.14
N ALA A 18 -2.81 22.83 -4.64
CA ALA A 18 -1.98 23.72 -3.85
C ALA A 18 -2.80 24.51 -2.82
N LEU A 19 -2.45 24.39 -1.54
CA LEU A 19 -2.66 25.46 -0.58
C LEU A 19 -1.73 26.60 -0.99
N SER A 20 -2.26 27.51 -1.81
CA SER A 20 -1.68 28.82 -2.06
C SER A 20 -1.66 29.59 -0.75
N HIS A 21 -0.53 29.58 -0.05
CA HIS A 21 -0.23 30.60 0.95
C HIS A 21 0.02 31.91 0.20
N GLY A 22 -0.96 32.81 0.30
CA GLY A 22 -0.87 34.15 -0.27
C GLY A 22 0.31 34.92 0.32
N PRO A 23 0.96 35.79 -0.46
CA PRO A 23 2.00 36.68 0.05
C PRO A 23 1.38 37.75 0.97
N PRO A 24 2.16 38.34 1.90
CA PRO A 24 1.71 39.46 2.71
C PRO A 24 1.29 40.64 1.83
N THR A 25 0.17 41.24 2.22
CA THR A 25 -0.57 42.29 1.55
C THR A 25 0.31 43.51 1.26
N VAL A 26 0.54 43.81 -0.01
CA VAL A 26 0.93 45.15 -0.47
C VAL A 26 -0.26 45.75 -1.20
N THR A 27 -0.84 46.78 -0.59
CA THR A 27 -1.96 47.56 -1.11
C THR A 27 -1.52 48.37 -2.33
N VAL A 28 -1.99 48.00 -3.53
CA VAL A 28 -1.99 48.90 -4.70
C VAL A 28 -3.29 48.75 -5.49
N ALA A 29 -3.96 49.90 -5.60
CA ALA A 29 -4.97 50.36 -6.57
C ALA A 29 -5.90 49.36 -7.28
N ARG A 30 -7.21 49.62 -7.07
CA ARG A 30 -8.35 49.17 -7.88
C ARG A 30 -8.16 49.46 -9.37
N THR A 31 -8.33 48.43 -10.19
CA THR A 31 -8.76 48.58 -11.59
C THR A 31 -9.84 47.52 -11.88
N SER A 32 -10.91 47.99 -12.52
CA SER A 32 -12.20 47.35 -12.73
C SER A 32 -12.23 46.24 -13.80
N LEU A 33 -13.26 45.39 -13.66
CA LEU A 33 -13.77 44.35 -14.56
C LEU A 33 -13.80 44.72 -16.06
N PRO A 34 -13.86 43.69 -16.94
CA PRO A 34 -15.16 43.34 -17.51
C PRO A 34 -15.53 41.85 -17.45
N ALA A 35 -16.85 41.65 -17.50
CA ALA A 35 -17.58 40.39 -17.46
C ALA A 35 -17.46 39.57 -18.77
N SER A 36 -17.60 38.24 -18.64
CA SER A 36 -18.00 37.27 -19.68
C SER A 36 -18.02 35.88 -19.03
N THR A 37 -18.86 34.90 -19.32
CA THR A 37 -20.13 34.76 -20.02
C THR A 37 -20.62 33.38 -19.57
N GLU A 38 -21.85 33.28 -19.07
CA GLU A 38 -22.49 32.02 -18.73
C GLU A 38 -22.77 31.22 -20.01
N ILE A 39 -22.26 29.97 -20.08
CA ILE A 39 -22.70 28.99 -21.06
C ILE A 39 -23.36 27.84 -20.29
N SER A 40 -24.68 27.93 -20.22
CA SER A 40 -25.58 26.83 -19.88
C SER A 40 -25.63 25.81 -21.01
N GLY A 41 -25.40 24.54 -20.70
CA GLY A 41 -25.51 23.41 -21.62
C GLY A 41 -26.22 22.22 -20.98
N PRO A 42 -27.12 21.52 -21.70
CA PRO A 42 -28.19 20.71 -21.10
C PRO A 42 -27.76 19.31 -20.65
N LEU A 43 -28.42 18.86 -19.57
CA LEU A 43 -28.45 17.50 -19.08
C LEU A 43 -29.10 16.58 -20.13
N ASN A 44 -28.31 15.71 -20.75
CA ASN A 44 -28.83 14.67 -21.63
C ASN A 44 -28.81 13.32 -20.90
N GLY A 45 -30.00 12.87 -20.52
CA GLY A 45 -30.24 11.58 -19.91
C GLY A 45 -30.10 10.45 -20.92
N SER A 46 -29.46 9.37 -20.51
CA SER A 46 -29.55 8.07 -21.20
C SER A 46 -29.59 6.99 -20.13
N ASN A 47 -30.83 6.68 -19.76
CA ASN A 47 -31.23 5.63 -18.85
C ASN A 47 -31.17 4.31 -19.63
N VAL A 48 -30.07 3.56 -19.51
CA VAL A 48 -29.92 2.24 -20.13
C VAL A 48 -30.03 1.17 -19.05
N SER A 49 -31.22 0.60 -18.94
CA SER A 49 -31.48 -0.62 -18.18
C SER A 49 -30.74 -1.81 -18.81
N PRO A 50 -30.00 -2.63 -18.05
CA PRO A 50 -29.52 -3.91 -18.53
C PRO A 50 -30.63 -4.97 -18.53
N PRO A 51 -30.68 -5.86 -19.53
CA PRO A 51 -31.61 -6.98 -19.59
C PRO A 51 -31.23 -8.08 -18.60
N ASN A 52 -32.25 -8.62 -17.96
CA ASN A 52 -32.23 -9.67 -16.95
C ASN A 52 -32.33 -11.05 -17.64
N PRO A 53 -31.31 -11.94 -17.61
CA PRO A 53 -31.49 -13.32 -18.03
C PRO A 53 -31.95 -14.18 -16.85
N ALA A 54 -33.22 -14.56 -16.91
CA ALA A 54 -33.76 -15.70 -16.18
C ALA A 54 -33.20 -17.03 -16.75
N ILE A 55 -33.37 -18.10 -15.96
CA ILE A 55 -33.33 -19.53 -16.31
C ILE A 55 -32.02 -20.27 -15.97
N ALA A 56 -32.04 -21.06 -14.89
CA ALA A 56 -32.03 -22.53 -14.94
C ALA A 56 -31.71 -23.10 -13.54
N ALA A 57 -32.76 -23.47 -12.81
CA ALA A 57 -32.65 -24.29 -11.60
C ALA A 57 -32.37 -25.76 -12.00
N GLY A 58 -31.25 -26.30 -11.52
CA GLY A 58 -30.92 -27.72 -11.61
C GLY A 58 -30.13 -28.12 -10.37
N HIS A 59 -30.83 -28.58 -9.33
CA HIS A 59 -30.24 -29.08 -8.09
C HIS A 59 -29.96 -30.59 -8.22
N PRO A 60 -28.70 -31.05 -8.24
CA PRO A 60 -28.40 -32.45 -7.96
C PRO A 60 -28.53 -32.71 -6.45
N ARG A 61 -29.56 -33.46 -6.08
CA ARG A 61 -29.81 -34.02 -4.76
C ARG A 61 -28.75 -35.08 -4.45
N ILE A 62 -27.70 -34.72 -3.72
CA ILE A 62 -26.70 -35.68 -3.22
C ILE A 62 -27.13 -36.17 -1.84
N ALA A 63 -27.13 -37.50 -1.71
CA ALA A 63 -27.60 -38.25 -0.56
C ALA A 63 -26.83 -37.95 0.73
N SER A 64 -27.59 -37.78 1.81
CA SER A 64 -27.14 -37.71 3.19
C SER A 64 -26.59 -39.08 3.64
N VAL A 65 -25.28 -39.26 3.61
CA VAL A 65 -24.62 -40.37 4.31
C VAL A 65 -24.43 -39.96 5.75
N SER A 66 -25.33 -40.48 6.59
CA SER A 66 -25.24 -40.45 8.04
C SER A 66 -24.19 -41.49 8.48
N ALA A 67 -23.01 -41.04 8.85
CA ALA A 67 -21.99 -41.86 9.48
C ALA A 67 -21.71 -41.31 10.88
N ASN A 68 -22.42 -41.86 11.86
CA ASN A 68 -22.08 -41.77 13.27
C ASN A 68 -20.66 -42.29 13.47
N SER A 69 -19.71 -41.38 13.61
CA SER A 69 -18.37 -41.69 14.13
C SER A 69 -18.35 -41.28 15.59
N THR A 70 -18.54 -42.29 16.44
CA THR A 70 -18.45 -42.21 17.89
C THR A 70 -17.03 -41.80 18.28
N ILE A 71 -17.00 -40.78 19.11
CA ILE A 71 -15.87 -40.07 19.70
C ILE A 71 -14.96 -41.02 20.47
N SER A 72 -13.66 -40.96 20.17
CA SER A 72 -12.59 -41.18 21.14
C SER A 72 -11.85 -39.86 21.28
N SER A 73 -12.34 -39.02 22.21
CA SER A 73 -11.66 -37.83 22.70
C SER A 73 -10.71 -38.26 23.79
N GLU A 74 -9.41 -38.03 23.60
CA GLU A 74 -8.40 -37.67 24.61
C GLU A 74 -7.00 -37.90 24.04
N GLU A 75 -6.59 -37.02 23.14
CA GLU A 75 -5.18 -36.70 22.88
C GLU A 75 -5.16 -35.26 22.35
N GLY A 76 -4.36 -34.40 22.98
CA GLY A 76 -4.44 -32.94 22.86
C GLY A 76 -4.35 -32.46 21.41
N ASP A 77 -5.50 -32.22 20.80
CA ASP A 77 -5.62 -31.77 19.42
C ASP A 77 -5.25 -30.28 19.37
N SER A 78 -3.95 -30.00 19.33
CA SER A 78 -3.43 -28.67 19.03
C SER A 78 -3.79 -28.35 17.59
N THR A 79 -5.03 -27.92 17.37
CA THR A 79 -5.52 -27.58 16.03
C THR A 79 -4.60 -26.52 15.45
N ASP A 80 -4.11 -26.76 14.23
CA ASP A 80 -3.22 -25.87 13.51
C ASP A 80 -3.71 -24.39 13.54
N PRO A 81 -2.84 -23.41 13.87
CA PRO A 81 -3.23 -22.00 13.98
C PRO A 81 -3.92 -21.44 12.73
N LEU A 82 -3.56 -21.89 11.52
CA LEU A 82 -4.23 -21.43 10.30
C LEU A 82 -5.67 -21.96 10.22
N THR A 83 -5.90 -23.20 10.63
CA THR A 83 -7.24 -23.78 10.72
C THR A 83 -8.12 -23.00 11.70
N GLN A 84 -7.57 -22.61 12.86
CA GLN A 84 -8.28 -21.79 13.84
C GLN A 84 -8.54 -20.36 13.34
N ALA A 85 -7.56 -19.73 12.67
CA ALA A 85 -7.72 -18.42 12.05
C ALA A 85 -8.83 -18.44 10.99
N ALA A 86 -8.86 -19.46 10.13
CA ALA A 86 -9.89 -19.62 9.11
C ALA A 86 -11.28 -19.82 9.72
N ALA A 87 -11.41 -20.57 10.81
CA ALA A 87 -12.67 -20.73 11.54
C ALA A 87 -13.18 -19.39 12.11
N CYS A 88 -12.30 -18.58 12.70
CA CYS A 88 -12.64 -17.25 13.21
C CYS A 88 -13.09 -16.31 12.07
N LEU A 89 -12.38 -16.29 10.94
CA LEU A 89 -12.76 -15.48 9.78
C LEU A 89 -14.14 -15.87 9.23
N LYS A 90 -14.48 -17.17 9.19
CA LYS A 90 -15.82 -17.64 8.79
C LYS A 90 -16.92 -17.15 9.72
N ARG A 91 -16.62 -16.95 11.01
CA ARG A 91 -17.54 -16.40 12.02
C ARG A 91 -17.57 -14.87 12.06
N GLY A 92 -16.71 -14.18 11.28
CA GLY A 92 -16.56 -12.73 11.31
C GLY A 92 -15.71 -12.21 12.48
N GLU A 93 -15.03 -13.09 13.21
CA GLU A 93 -14.20 -12.76 14.37
C GLU A 93 -12.78 -12.36 13.93
N GLU A 94 -12.67 -11.24 13.20
CA GLU A 94 -11.41 -10.84 12.54
C GLU A 94 -10.24 -10.68 13.53
N LEU A 95 -10.45 -10.03 14.67
CA LEU A 95 -9.39 -9.81 15.66
C LEU A 95 -8.94 -11.11 16.35
N GLN A 96 -9.82 -12.09 16.49
CA GLN A 96 -9.45 -13.40 17.01
C GLN A 96 -8.64 -14.18 15.96
N ALA A 97 -9.03 -14.10 14.68
CA ALA A 97 -8.22 -14.64 13.59
C ALA A 97 -6.82 -14.03 13.54
N ALA A 98 -6.70 -12.73 13.82
CA ALA A 98 -5.42 -12.03 13.88
C ALA A 98 -4.47 -12.65 14.93
N ALA A 99 -4.96 -12.99 16.11
CA ALA A 99 -4.15 -13.62 17.16
C ALA A 99 -3.56 -14.98 16.71
N TYR A 100 -4.35 -15.79 16.01
CA TYR A 100 -3.87 -17.06 15.45
C TYR A 100 -2.90 -16.88 14.28
N LEU A 101 -3.10 -15.87 13.43
CA LEU A 101 -2.15 -15.50 12.37
C LEU A 101 -0.83 -14.99 12.94
N GLU A 102 -0.85 -14.23 14.04
CA GLU A 102 0.37 -13.82 14.74
C GLU A 102 1.14 -15.03 15.25
N GLN A 103 0.46 -16.03 15.84
CA GLN A 103 1.09 -17.28 16.27
C GLN A 103 1.77 -17.99 15.10
N TYR A 104 1.06 -18.17 13.99
CA TYR A 104 1.62 -18.77 12.77
C TYR A 104 2.85 -18.00 12.26
N LEU A 105 2.81 -16.66 12.25
CA LEU A 105 3.90 -15.83 11.76
C LEU A 105 5.14 -15.79 12.66
N ARG A 106 5.05 -16.24 13.93
CA ARG A 106 6.23 -16.46 14.77
C ARG A 106 7.04 -17.65 14.28
N GLU A 107 6.36 -18.70 13.82
CA GLU A 107 6.98 -19.90 13.27
C GLU A 107 7.39 -19.72 11.81
N GLN A 108 6.64 -18.91 11.06
CA GLN A 108 6.85 -18.67 9.62
C GLN A 108 6.99 -17.17 9.31
N PRO A 109 8.10 -16.50 9.71
CA PRO A 109 8.23 -15.04 9.59
C PRO A 109 8.19 -14.54 8.13
N HIS A 110 8.61 -15.37 7.18
CA HIS A 110 8.66 -15.07 5.74
C HIS A 110 7.35 -15.35 4.99
N ALA A 111 6.27 -15.70 5.69
CA ALA A 111 4.97 -15.91 5.06
C ALA A 111 4.29 -14.56 4.68
N HIS A 112 4.84 -13.89 3.67
CA HIS A 112 4.53 -12.49 3.31
C HIS A 112 3.03 -12.23 3.08
N LEU A 113 2.33 -13.15 2.43
CA LEU A 113 0.89 -13.01 2.15
C LEU A 113 0.04 -13.05 3.43
N PHE A 114 0.40 -13.88 4.41
CA PHE A 114 -0.28 -13.89 5.71
C PHE A 114 0.04 -12.64 6.51
N ARG A 115 1.27 -12.11 6.39
CA ARG A 115 1.68 -10.88 7.05
C ARG A 115 0.93 -9.65 6.55
N ILE A 116 0.73 -9.50 5.23
CA ILE A 116 -0.08 -8.41 4.69
C ILE A 116 -1.56 -8.57 5.04
N GLN A 117 -2.09 -9.79 5.03
CA GLN A 117 -3.47 -10.07 5.45
C GLN A 117 -3.70 -9.69 6.92
N LEU A 118 -2.74 -10.02 7.79
CA LEU A 118 -2.77 -9.63 9.20
C LEU A 118 -2.76 -8.11 9.38
N ALA A 119 -1.92 -7.39 8.61
CA ALA A 119 -1.87 -5.93 8.64
C ALA A 119 -3.21 -5.30 8.25
N GLU A 120 -3.88 -5.84 7.22
CA GLU A 120 -5.20 -5.38 6.78
C GLU A 120 -6.31 -5.70 7.78
N ILE A 121 -6.27 -6.84 8.47
CA ILE A 121 -7.19 -7.15 9.58
C ILE A 121 -7.04 -6.11 10.70
N TYR A 122 -5.81 -5.82 11.14
CA TYR A 122 -5.60 -4.80 12.16
C TYR A 122 -6.01 -3.40 11.72
N HIS A 123 -5.81 -3.07 10.44
CA HIS A 123 -6.26 -1.80 9.88
C HIS A 123 -7.79 -1.66 9.97
N ARG A 124 -8.55 -2.68 9.53
CA ARG A 124 -10.02 -2.68 9.63
C ARG A 124 -10.51 -2.66 11.07
N GLY A 125 -9.82 -3.37 11.96
CA GLY A 125 -10.07 -3.36 13.41
C GLY A 125 -9.59 -2.09 14.14
N GLN A 126 -9.21 -1.04 13.41
CA GLN A 126 -8.72 0.24 13.95
C GLN A 126 -7.50 0.13 14.89
N GLN A 127 -6.74 -0.97 14.81
CA GLN A 127 -5.49 -1.17 15.56
C GLN A 127 -4.30 -0.61 14.78
N ALA A 128 -4.28 0.71 14.57
CA ALA A 128 -3.34 1.39 13.67
C ALA A 128 -1.86 1.07 13.96
N THR A 129 -1.45 1.04 15.23
CA THR A 129 -0.06 0.74 15.62
C THR A 129 0.35 -0.68 15.22
N ARG A 130 -0.51 -1.69 15.43
CA ARG A 130 -0.23 -3.08 15.02
C ARG A 130 -0.26 -3.24 13.51
N ALA A 131 -1.24 -2.62 12.84
CA ALA A 131 -1.31 -2.63 11.38
C ALA A 131 -0.03 -2.07 10.75
N GLN A 132 0.39 -0.89 11.20
CA GLN A 132 1.64 -0.26 10.77
C GLN A 132 2.84 -1.18 10.93
N LEU A 133 3.00 -1.79 12.10
CA LEU A 133 4.09 -2.71 12.40
C LEU A 133 4.17 -3.85 11.37
N HIS A 134 3.03 -4.47 11.05
CA HIS A 134 2.99 -5.56 10.09
C HIS A 134 3.23 -5.11 8.64
N TYR A 135 2.81 -3.90 8.25
CA TYR A 135 3.20 -3.33 6.95
C TYR A 135 4.70 -3.07 6.86
N GLU A 136 5.31 -2.50 7.90
CA GLU A 136 6.75 -2.25 7.95
C GLU A 136 7.53 -3.57 7.89
N TYR A 137 7.10 -4.59 8.64
CA TYR A 137 7.68 -5.93 8.54
C TYR A 137 7.50 -6.56 7.16
N PHE A 138 6.32 -6.44 6.56
CA PHE A 138 6.07 -6.96 5.21
C PHE A 138 7.07 -6.37 4.21
N LEU A 139 7.27 -5.06 4.23
CA LEU A 139 8.23 -4.37 3.37
C LEU A 139 9.69 -4.72 3.71
N GLY A 140 10.01 -4.89 4.99
CA GLY A 140 11.36 -5.22 5.45
C GLY A 140 11.81 -6.64 5.07
N TYR A 141 10.88 -7.60 5.01
CA TYR A 141 11.18 -8.96 4.57
C TYR A 141 11.01 -9.17 3.06
N LEU A 142 10.44 -8.19 2.35
CA LEU A 142 10.15 -8.34 0.93
C LEU A 142 11.45 -8.53 0.12
N PRO A 143 11.54 -9.54 -0.77
CA PRO A 143 12.71 -9.68 -1.63
C PRO A 143 12.84 -8.46 -2.54
N SER A 144 14.07 -8.02 -2.80
CA SER A 144 14.37 -6.95 -3.75
C SER A 144 15.10 -7.54 -4.96
N PRO A 145 14.56 -7.41 -6.20
CA PRO A 145 13.27 -6.80 -6.53
C PRO A 145 12.08 -7.69 -6.14
N ALA A 146 10.97 -7.05 -5.77
CA ALA A 146 9.73 -7.76 -5.45
C ALA A 146 9.15 -8.38 -6.73
N LYS A 147 8.78 -9.66 -6.69
CA LYS A 147 8.09 -10.34 -7.79
C LYS A 147 6.58 -10.18 -7.65
N ASP A 148 5.87 -10.14 -8.77
CA ASP A 148 4.41 -10.21 -8.74
C ASP A 148 3.94 -11.55 -8.12
N PRO A 149 2.86 -11.56 -7.32
CA PRO A 149 1.95 -10.44 -7.02
C PRO A 149 2.38 -9.54 -5.84
N LEU A 150 3.52 -9.82 -5.19
CA LEU A 150 3.92 -9.12 -3.95
C LEU A 150 4.19 -7.62 -4.16
N ASN A 151 4.53 -7.21 -5.39
CA ASN A 151 4.73 -5.81 -5.72
C ASN A 151 3.45 -4.97 -5.55
N GLN A 152 2.28 -5.52 -5.90
CA GLN A 152 0.99 -4.84 -5.68
C GLN A 152 0.71 -4.62 -4.20
N TYR A 153 1.01 -5.62 -3.36
CA TYR A 153 0.91 -5.50 -1.92
C TYR A 153 1.93 -4.54 -1.30
N ALA A 154 3.11 -4.37 -1.93
CA ALA A 154 4.09 -3.37 -1.52
C ALA A 154 3.61 -1.94 -1.78
N VAL A 155 2.93 -1.70 -2.91
CA VAL A 155 2.26 -0.43 -3.17
C VAL A 155 1.17 -0.17 -2.12
N LEU A 156 0.34 -1.17 -1.81
CA LEU A 156 -0.68 -1.07 -0.76
C LEU A 156 -0.07 -0.72 0.60
N ALA A 157 0.98 -1.44 1.02
CA ALA A 157 1.67 -1.20 2.29
C ALA A 157 2.23 0.23 2.37
N HIS A 158 2.89 0.72 1.32
CA HIS A 158 3.36 2.11 1.27
C HIS A 158 2.22 3.13 1.33
N THR A 159 1.08 2.84 0.70
CA THR A 159 -0.11 3.68 0.77
C THR A 159 -0.63 3.78 2.22
N ARG A 160 -0.80 2.64 2.90
CA ARG A 160 -1.24 2.59 4.31
C ARG A 160 -0.26 3.28 5.26
N LEU A 161 1.04 3.09 5.06
CA LEU A 161 2.06 3.73 5.89
C LEU A 161 2.10 5.25 5.68
N ARG A 162 1.83 5.73 4.46
CA ARG A 162 1.65 7.16 4.19
C ARG A 162 0.42 7.71 4.91
N GLU A 163 -0.71 6.99 4.91
CA GLU A 163 -1.91 7.38 5.67
C GLU A 163 -1.61 7.52 7.16
N TYR A 164 -0.89 6.57 7.76
CA TYR A 164 -0.47 6.67 9.17
C TYR A 164 0.50 7.83 9.43
N ALA A 165 1.40 8.11 8.49
CA ALA A 165 2.31 9.26 8.60
C ALA A 165 1.54 10.59 8.58
N LEU A 166 0.52 10.72 7.72
CA LEU A 166 -0.36 11.89 7.66
C LEU A 166 -1.11 12.08 8.98
N LEU A 167 -1.68 11.03 9.56
CA LEU A 167 -2.38 11.07 10.84
C LEU A 167 -1.48 11.49 12.01
N ARG A 168 -0.18 11.22 11.93
CA ARG A 168 0.82 11.60 12.94
C ARG A 168 1.56 12.89 12.63
N HIS A 169 1.20 13.57 11.54
CA HIS A 169 1.91 14.74 11.05
C HIS A 169 3.43 14.50 10.83
N ASP A 170 3.82 13.29 10.45
CA ASP A 170 5.21 12.95 10.10
C ASP A 170 5.45 13.24 8.60
N SER A 171 5.82 14.48 8.30
CA SER A 171 6.07 14.94 6.92
C SER A 171 7.17 14.15 6.22
N PHE A 172 8.17 13.65 6.96
CA PHE A 172 9.24 12.85 6.37
C PHE A 172 8.72 11.49 5.91
N ARG A 173 8.03 10.76 6.79
CA ARG A 173 7.47 9.44 6.46
C ARG A 173 6.40 9.53 5.38
N GLU A 174 5.60 10.60 5.34
CA GLU A 174 4.64 10.85 4.27
C GLU A 174 5.36 10.93 2.91
N ALA A 175 6.33 11.84 2.79
CA ALA A 175 7.05 12.06 1.54
C ALA A 175 7.84 10.81 1.12
N TYR A 176 8.47 10.12 2.07
CA TYR A 176 9.19 8.87 1.85
C TYR A 176 8.29 7.75 1.31
N HIS A 177 7.15 7.48 1.97
CA HIS A 177 6.27 6.40 1.54
C HIS A 177 5.54 6.72 0.24
N ARG A 178 5.21 7.99 -0.01
CA ARG A 178 4.71 8.45 -1.31
C ARG A 178 5.72 8.18 -2.42
N ALA A 179 6.98 8.59 -2.23
CA ALA A 179 8.05 8.32 -3.19
C ALA A 179 8.24 6.82 -3.46
N ALA A 180 8.31 6.00 -2.41
CA ALA A 180 8.51 4.56 -2.53
C ALA A 180 7.36 3.88 -3.30
N GLY A 181 6.10 4.24 -3.00
CA GLY A 181 4.95 3.74 -3.76
C GLY A 181 5.00 4.12 -5.25
N LEU A 182 5.35 5.38 -5.55
CA LEU A 182 5.49 5.87 -6.93
C LEU A 182 6.59 5.16 -7.71
N LEU A 183 7.74 4.86 -7.08
CA LEU A 183 8.83 4.10 -7.72
C LEU A 183 8.40 2.68 -8.11
N LEU A 184 7.66 1.99 -7.23
CA LEU A 184 7.16 0.65 -7.52
C LEU A 184 6.17 0.66 -8.69
N LEU A 185 5.29 1.65 -8.75
CA LEU A 185 4.36 1.84 -9.86
C LEU A 185 5.09 2.18 -11.16
N ALA A 186 6.09 3.07 -11.12
CA ALA A 186 6.89 3.42 -12.28
C ALA A 186 7.59 2.18 -12.87
N ARG A 187 8.17 1.35 -12.01
CA ARG A 187 8.80 0.07 -12.42
C ARG A 187 7.78 -0.85 -13.12
N SER A 188 6.59 -1.01 -12.56
CA SER A 188 5.53 -1.83 -13.19
C SER A 188 5.05 -1.25 -14.52
N ALA A 189 5.02 0.08 -14.65
CA ALA A 189 4.59 0.76 -15.87
C ALA A 189 5.66 0.75 -16.98
N GLN A 190 6.94 0.51 -16.67
CA GLN A 190 8.06 0.70 -17.59
C GLN A 190 7.93 -0.03 -18.94
N GLN A 191 7.38 -1.26 -18.93
CA GLN A 191 7.23 -2.07 -20.14
C GLN A 191 5.93 -1.78 -20.90
N LEU A 192 4.83 -1.52 -20.19
CA LEU A 192 3.50 -1.43 -20.78
C LEU A 192 3.08 0.02 -21.10
N HIS A 193 3.56 0.97 -20.31
CA HIS A 193 3.16 2.38 -20.34
C HIS A 193 4.36 3.29 -20.03
N PRO A 194 5.36 3.38 -20.94
CA PRO A 194 6.62 4.09 -20.67
C PRO A 194 6.43 5.59 -20.36
N SER A 195 5.49 6.27 -21.02
CA SER A 195 5.19 7.68 -20.73
C SER A 195 4.65 7.90 -19.31
N LEU A 196 3.80 6.99 -18.84
CA LEU A 196 3.30 7.00 -17.46
C LEU A 196 4.43 6.67 -16.47
N ALA A 197 5.32 5.74 -16.83
CA ALA A 197 6.48 5.42 -16.01
C ALA A 197 7.38 6.66 -15.79
N ASP A 198 7.64 7.44 -16.85
CA ASP A 198 8.42 8.67 -16.76
C ASP A 198 7.75 9.74 -15.88
N GLU A 199 6.42 9.90 -16.00
CA GLU A 199 5.65 10.80 -15.14
C GLU A 199 5.76 10.39 -13.67
N LEU A 200 5.54 9.10 -13.37
CA LEU A 200 5.64 8.55 -12.03
C LEU A 200 7.06 8.69 -11.45
N LEU A 201 8.11 8.52 -12.26
CA LEU A 201 9.50 8.76 -11.87
C LEU A 201 9.74 10.24 -11.52
N GLY A 202 9.18 11.17 -12.30
CA GLY A 202 9.23 12.61 -12.01
C GLY A 202 8.60 12.95 -10.66
N GLN A 203 7.41 12.41 -10.40
CA GLN A 203 6.70 12.60 -9.12
C GLN A 203 7.45 11.95 -7.95
N ALA A 204 7.98 10.73 -8.14
CA ALA A 204 8.79 10.04 -7.14
C ALA A 204 10.03 10.85 -6.76
N ARG A 205 10.73 11.41 -7.76
CA ARG A 205 11.91 12.28 -7.55
C ARG A 205 11.55 13.50 -6.71
N GLN A 206 10.45 14.19 -7.04
CA GLN A 206 9.98 15.35 -6.26
C GLN A 206 9.69 14.97 -4.80
N ALA A 207 9.04 13.84 -4.56
CA ALA A 207 8.76 13.35 -3.21
C ALA A 207 10.04 12.95 -2.44
N LEU A 208 11.04 12.35 -3.11
CA LEU A 208 12.34 12.07 -2.49
C LEU A 208 13.10 13.35 -2.11
N GLU A 209 13.03 14.40 -2.93
CA GLU A 209 13.64 15.68 -2.59
C GLU A 209 12.98 16.34 -1.36
N GLN A 210 11.65 16.23 -1.23
CA GLN A 210 10.96 16.68 -0.02
C GLN A 210 11.38 15.90 1.22
N ALA A 211 11.48 14.57 1.11
CA ALA A 211 11.99 13.74 2.21
C ALA A 211 13.46 14.07 2.54
N ARG A 212 14.29 14.36 1.53
CA ARG A 212 15.70 14.76 1.69
C ARG A 212 15.85 16.09 2.40
N ALA A 213 15.01 17.08 2.11
CA ALA A 213 15.01 18.35 2.80
C ALA A 213 14.76 18.21 4.31
N LEU A 214 14.03 17.16 4.71
CA LEU A 214 13.70 16.89 6.12
C LEU A 214 14.76 16.03 6.82
N ARG A 215 15.27 14.98 6.16
CA ARG A 215 16.28 14.06 6.72
C ARG A 215 17.26 13.59 5.64
N PRO A 216 18.30 14.37 5.30
CA PRO A 216 19.14 14.13 4.12
C PRO A 216 19.97 12.85 4.19
N TYR A 217 20.35 12.42 5.39
CA TYR A 217 21.19 11.25 5.63
C TYR A 217 20.42 10.02 6.11
N HIS A 218 19.09 10.00 5.94
CA HIS A 218 18.30 8.86 6.40
C HIS A 218 18.61 7.62 5.53
N PRO A 219 19.02 6.48 6.11
CA PRO A 219 19.48 5.31 5.32
C PRO A 219 18.43 4.82 4.31
N LEU A 220 17.15 4.73 4.71
CA LEU A 220 16.07 4.33 3.81
C LEU A 220 15.87 5.31 2.64
N LEU A 221 16.12 6.60 2.85
CA LEU A 221 16.02 7.60 1.79
C LEU A 221 17.12 7.40 0.76
N LEU A 222 18.37 7.20 1.21
CA LEU A 222 19.51 6.93 0.33
C LEU A 222 19.28 5.69 -0.52
N ALA A 223 18.76 4.60 0.08
CA ALA A 223 18.41 3.39 -0.65
C ALA A 223 17.36 3.63 -1.76
N ARG A 224 16.33 4.44 -1.52
CA ARG A 224 15.31 4.77 -2.54
C ARG A 224 15.82 5.75 -3.59
N ARG A 225 16.72 6.66 -3.24
CA ARG A 225 17.39 7.54 -4.23
C ARG A 225 18.30 6.73 -5.15
N LEU A 226 19.07 5.79 -4.62
CA LEU A 226 19.85 4.84 -5.41
C LEU A 226 18.96 4.10 -6.43
N GLU A 227 17.88 3.48 -5.96
CA GLU A 227 16.93 2.76 -6.82
C GLU A 227 16.35 3.65 -7.93
N MET A 228 16.00 4.89 -7.61
CA MET A 228 15.52 5.88 -8.58
C MET A 228 16.58 6.22 -9.63
N HIS A 229 17.83 6.44 -9.22
CA HIS A 229 18.93 6.74 -10.15
C HIS A 229 19.24 5.55 -11.06
N GLU A 230 19.16 4.31 -10.55
CA GLU A 230 19.30 3.09 -11.35
C GLU A 230 18.18 2.96 -12.40
N LEU A 231 16.92 3.23 -12.02
CA LEU A 231 15.79 3.24 -12.95
C LEU A 231 15.92 4.33 -14.03
N CYS A 232 16.55 5.46 -13.71
CA CYS A 232 16.84 6.54 -14.67
C CYS A 232 18.17 6.36 -15.42
N HIS A 233 18.87 5.22 -15.27
CA HIS A 233 20.19 4.97 -15.88
C HIS A 233 21.28 6.03 -15.55
N GLN A 234 21.21 6.64 -14.37
CA GLN A 234 22.14 7.66 -13.89
C GLN A 234 23.28 7.03 -13.06
N ASN A 235 24.16 6.29 -13.73
CA ASN A 235 25.18 5.45 -13.10
C ASN A 235 26.14 6.21 -12.15
N SER A 236 26.54 7.43 -12.52
CA SER A 236 27.45 8.25 -11.71
C SER A 236 26.80 8.68 -10.39
N THR A 237 25.54 9.11 -10.42
CA THR A 237 24.80 9.50 -9.21
C THR A 237 24.50 8.29 -8.34
N ALA A 238 24.10 7.17 -8.94
CA ALA A 238 23.90 5.90 -8.23
C ALA A 238 25.17 5.44 -7.49
N PHE A 239 26.35 5.60 -8.11
CA PHE A 239 27.63 5.28 -7.47
C PHE A 239 27.84 6.07 -6.17
N TRP A 240 27.58 7.38 -6.17
CA TRP A 240 27.73 8.20 -4.95
C TRP A 240 26.71 7.87 -3.87
N GLU A 241 25.47 7.51 -4.23
CA GLU A 241 24.49 7.03 -3.24
C GLU A 241 24.91 5.70 -2.61
N ARG A 242 25.52 4.78 -3.37
CA ARG A 242 26.08 3.53 -2.82
C ARG A 242 27.16 3.80 -1.77
N LEU A 243 28.11 4.67 -2.08
CA LEU A 243 29.15 5.08 -1.13
C LEU A 243 28.53 5.74 0.12
N ALA A 244 27.49 6.56 -0.03
CA ALA A 244 26.79 7.16 1.10
C ALA A 244 26.12 6.11 2.00
N ILE A 245 25.54 5.05 1.43
CA ILE A 245 24.95 3.93 2.18
C ILE A 245 26.03 3.13 2.92
N GLU A 246 27.22 2.92 2.33
CA GLU A 246 28.34 2.26 2.99
C GLU A 246 28.79 3.00 4.26
N HIS A 247 28.75 4.34 4.24
CA HIS A 247 29.07 5.17 5.40
C HIS A 247 27.91 5.33 6.40
N SER A 248 26.70 4.97 6.01
CA SER A 248 25.50 5.05 6.84
C SER A 248 24.68 3.76 6.68
N PRO A 249 25.17 2.65 7.26
CA PRO A 249 24.60 1.34 6.99
C PRO A 249 23.11 1.32 7.32
N LEU A 250 22.35 0.62 6.46
CA LEU A 250 20.93 0.37 6.72
C LEU A 250 20.81 -0.34 8.08
N PRO A 251 19.79 -0.01 8.88
CA PRO A 251 19.50 -0.76 10.10
C PRO A 251 19.36 -2.24 9.72
N SER A 252 20.28 -3.08 10.21
CA SER A 252 20.46 -4.47 9.81
C SER A 252 19.24 -5.34 10.07
N VAL A 253 18.36 -4.87 10.95
CA VAL A 253 17.03 -5.42 11.20
C VAL A 253 16.15 -4.21 11.55
N ILE A 254 15.00 -4.05 10.90
CA ILE A 254 13.89 -3.36 11.56
C ILE A 254 13.50 -4.31 12.69
N THR A 255 14.23 -4.29 13.80
CA THR A 255 13.75 -4.82 15.06
C THR A 255 12.88 -3.69 15.56
N PRO A 256 11.56 -3.71 15.34
CA PRO A 256 10.74 -2.72 16.00
C PRO A 256 11.00 -2.91 17.48
N ALA A 257 11.34 -1.82 18.15
CA ALA A 257 11.24 -1.77 19.58
C ALA A 257 9.77 -2.03 19.90
N LEU A 258 9.42 -3.29 20.12
CA LEU A 258 8.19 -3.65 20.82
C LEU A 258 8.40 -3.20 22.27
N SER A 259 8.31 -1.88 22.49
CA SER A 259 7.95 -1.38 23.81
C SER A 259 6.49 -1.79 23.99
N LEU A 260 6.30 -3.00 24.53
CA LEU A 260 5.03 -3.41 25.11
C LEU A 260 4.85 -2.56 26.39
N GLU A 261 4.37 -1.33 26.22
CA GLU A 261 3.78 -0.55 27.33
C GLU A 261 2.27 -0.81 27.39
#